data_AF-A0A7V9PDM8-F1
#
_entry.id   AF-A0A7V9PDM8-F1
#
_cell.length_a   1.000
_cell.length_b   1.000
_cell.length_c   1.000
_cell.angle_alpha   90.00
_cell.angle_beta   90.00
_cell.angle_gamma   90.00
#
_symmetry.space_group_name_H-M   'P 1'
#
loop_
_entity.id
_entity.type
_entity.pdbx_description
1 polymer ?
#
loop_
_entity_poly.entity_id
_entity_poly.type
_entity_poly.pdbx_seq_one_letter_code
_entity_poly.pdbx_strand_id
1 'polypeptide(L)'
;VGDYVLAGGEVAALVVLEAVTRLVPGVVGNAASPEEESFTDGLLEHPQFTRPAEFRGWPVPDVLRSGDHGRIARWRRAMALARTIADRPDLIEARGGLSDEEQALVQEAREQPLLEDTGGHVYPRPSAGSTSEESSAP
;
A
#
# COMPACT_ATOMS: atom_id res chain seq x y z
N VAL A 1 -1.96 -20.59 9.06
CA VAL A 1 -1.75 -19.61 7.96
C VAL A 1 -2.97 -18.73 7.71
N GLY A 2 -4.11 -19.02 8.36
CA GLY A 2 -5.29 -18.16 8.48
C GLY A 2 -6.49 -19.01 8.91
N ASP A 3 -7.66 -18.39 9.11
CA ASP A 3 -8.87 -19.04 9.62
C ASP A 3 -9.69 -19.66 8.47
N TYR A 4 -9.18 -20.76 7.91
CA TYR A 4 -9.82 -21.52 6.82
C TYR A 4 -9.34 -22.98 6.81
N VAL A 5 -10.08 -23.86 6.12
CA VAL A 5 -9.78 -25.31 6.05
C VAL A 5 -9.11 -25.64 4.72
N LEU A 6 -8.01 -26.40 4.78
CA LEU A 6 -7.30 -26.96 3.62
C LEU A 6 -7.48 -28.48 3.56
N ALA A 7 -7.32 -29.06 2.37
CA ALA A 7 -7.37 -30.51 2.17
C ALA A 7 -6.19 -31.26 2.82
N GLY A 8 -5.06 -30.57 3.03
CA GLY A 8 -3.81 -31.09 3.55
C GLY A 8 -2.88 -29.97 4.02
N GLY A 9 -1.73 -30.35 4.58
CA GLY A 9 -0.77 -29.42 5.18
C GLY A 9 0.27 -28.84 4.22
N GLU A 10 0.33 -29.31 2.98
CA GLU A 10 1.40 -29.02 2.02
C GLU A 10 1.47 -27.54 1.66
N VAL A 11 0.34 -26.91 1.38
CA VAL A 11 0.27 -25.46 1.08
C VAL A 11 0.69 -24.64 2.30
N ALA A 12 0.25 -25.03 3.50
CA ALA A 12 0.63 -24.33 4.73
C ALA A 12 2.15 -24.45 5.00
N ALA A 13 2.74 -25.61 4.73
CA ALA A 13 4.18 -25.82 4.84
C ALA A 13 4.97 -24.92 3.87
N LEU A 14 4.51 -24.81 2.61
CA LEU A 14 5.14 -23.93 1.61
C LEU A 14 5.04 -22.45 1.99
N VAL A 15 3.91 -22.00 2.54
CA VAL A 15 3.76 -20.62 3.03
C VAL A 15 4.76 -20.31 4.15
N VAL A 16 4.90 -21.21 5.13
CA VAL A 16 5.87 -21.03 6.22
C VAL A 16 7.30 -21.05 5.69
N LEU A 17 7.61 -21.98 4.77
CA LEU A 17 8.93 -22.07 4.16
C LEU A 17 9.28 -20.79 3.40
N GLU A 18 8.37 -20.25 2.58
CA GLU A 18 8.58 -18.99 1.86
C GLU A 18 8.82 -17.83 2.82
N ALA A 19 7.94 -17.62 3.80
CA ALA A 19 8.05 -16.50 4.74
C ALA A 19 9.36 -16.54 5.55
N VAL A 20 9.76 -17.71 6.04
CA VAL A 20 10.97 -17.87 6.87
C VAL A 20 12.24 -17.81 6.03
N THR A 21 12.26 -18.39 4.83
CA THR A 21 13.46 -18.40 3.98
C THR A 21 13.84 -17.02 3.48
N ARG A 22 12.88 -16.10 3.28
CA ARG A 22 13.15 -14.70 2.96
C ARG A 22 14.01 -13.98 4.01
N LEU A 23 13.94 -14.41 5.28
CA LEU A 23 14.72 -13.82 6.36
C LEU A 23 16.17 -14.31 6.39
N VAL A 24 16.51 -15.32 5.58
CA VAL A 24 17.87 -15.86 5.49
C VAL A 24 18.74 -14.91 4.64
N PRO A 25 19.88 -14.43 5.15
CA PRO A 25 20.77 -13.54 4.42
C PRO A 25 21.17 -14.11 3.05
N GLY A 26 21.06 -13.29 2.00
CA GLY A 26 21.40 -13.67 0.64
C GLY A 26 20.29 -14.37 -0.15
N VAL A 27 19.14 -14.68 0.46
CA VAL A 27 17.97 -15.19 -0.27
C VAL A 27 17.22 -14.07 -0.98
N VAL A 28 16.98 -12.95 -0.29
CA VAL A 28 16.38 -11.75 -0.90
C VAL A 28 17.50 -10.82 -1.37
N GLY A 29 17.45 -10.44 -2.64
CA GLY A 29 18.56 -9.74 -3.30
C GLY A 29 18.88 -8.35 -2.72
N ASN A 30 17.86 -7.60 -2.29
CA ASN A 30 18.03 -6.33 -1.60
C ASN A 30 17.70 -6.49 -0.11
N ALA A 31 18.71 -6.34 0.75
CA ALA A 31 18.57 -6.49 2.19
C ALA A 31 17.65 -5.44 2.84
N ALA A 32 17.44 -4.28 2.20
CA ALA A 32 16.52 -3.25 2.67
C ALA A 32 15.06 -3.52 2.29
N SER A 33 14.79 -4.43 1.34
CA SER A 33 13.41 -4.68 0.87
C SER A 33 12.47 -5.18 1.97
N PRO A 34 12.86 -6.12 2.85
CA PRO A 34 11.98 -6.57 3.95
C PRO A 34 11.65 -5.46 4.96
N GLU A 35 12.48 -4.42 5.07
CA GLU A 35 12.28 -3.33 6.01
C GLU A 35 11.11 -2.41 5.60
N GLU A 36 10.76 -2.37 4.31
CA GLU A 36 9.68 -1.54 3.74
C GLU A 36 8.43 -2.36 3.37
N GLU A 37 8.28 -3.59 3.90
CA GLU A 37 7.13 -4.46 3.65
C GLU A 37 5.96 -4.22 4.64
N SER A 38 4.78 -4.72 4.28
CA SER A 38 3.62 -4.72 5.18
C SER A 38 3.93 -5.46 6.49
N PHE A 39 3.36 -4.97 7.58
CA PHE A 39 3.46 -5.49 8.95
C PHE A 39 4.80 -5.30 9.64
N THR A 40 5.86 -4.85 8.95
CA THR A 40 7.19 -4.63 9.56
C THR A 40 7.15 -3.59 10.68
N ASP A 41 6.36 -2.52 10.53
CA ASP A 41 6.18 -1.47 11.53
C ASP A 41 4.73 -1.38 12.06
N GLY A 42 3.95 -2.44 11.82
CA GLY A 42 2.53 -2.52 12.16
C GLY A 42 1.60 -1.77 11.20
N LEU A 43 2.06 -1.37 10.01
CA LEU A 43 1.22 -0.79 8.96
C LEU A 43 1.15 -1.66 7.70
N LEU A 44 0.14 -1.44 6.88
CA LEU A 44 0.11 -1.91 5.50
C LEU A 44 1.01 -1.04 4.62
N GLU A 45 1.60 -1.64 3.59
CA GLU A 45 2.43 -0.93 2.63
C GLU A 45 1.60 0.07 1.78
N HIS A 46 2.22 1.18 1.42
CA HIS A 46 1.66 2.17 0.50
C HIS A 46 1.50 1.65 -0.94
N PRO A 47 0.69 2.29 -1.78
CA PRO A 47 0.59 1.91 -3.18
C PRO A 47 1.88 2.16 -3.96
N GLN A 48 2.20 1.24 -4.84
CA GLN A 48 3.39 1.25 -5.68
C GLN A 48 3.05 1.69 -7.10
N PHE A 49 3.94 2.49 -7.69
CA PHE A 49 3.80 2.99 -9.05
C PHE A 49 5.02 2.64 -9.87
N THR A 50 4.79 2.31 -11.14
CA THR A 50 5.84 2.08 -12.12
C THR A 50 5.45 2.69 -13.45
N ARG A 51 6.34 2.61 -14.43
CA ARG A 51 6.07 3.09 -15.80
C ARG A 51 4.89 2.34 -16.42
N PRO A 52 4.09 2.98 -17.29
CA PRO A 52 4.19 4.38 -17.75
C PRO A 52 3.68 5.41 -16.73
N ALA A 53 3.98 6.70 -16.96
CA ALA A 53 3.61 7.78 -16.03
C ALA A 53 2.10 8.07 -15.97
N GLU A 54 1.34 7.57 -16.94
CA GLU A 54 -0.12 7.55 -16.95
C GLU A 54 -0.55 6.22 -17.57
N PHE A 55 -1.50 5.54 -16.93
CA PHE A 55 -2.05 4.27 -17.41
C PHE A 55 -3.57 4.31 -17.33
N ARG A 56 -4.25 4.15 -18.49
CA ARG A 56 -5.73 4.19 -18.58
C ARG A 56 -6.37 5.45 -17.95
N GLY A 57 -5.72 6.60 -18.09
CA GLY A 57 -6.18 7.85 -17.48
C GLY A 57 -5.82 8.02 -16.00
N TRP A 58 -5.12 7.06 -15.38
CA TRP A 58 -4.62 7.15 -14.00
C TRP A 58 -3.18 7.67 -13.99
N PRO A 59 -2.92 8.93 -13.60
CA PRO A 59 -1.58 9.47 -13.53
C PRO A 59 -0.84 8.98 -12.28
N VAL A 60 0.48 8.81 -12.40
CA VAL A 60 1.35 8.66 -11.23
C VAL A 60 1.33 9.98 -10.44
N PRO A 61 1.13 9.96 -9.11
CA PRO A 61 1.14 11.18 -8.29
C PRO A 61 2.38 12.07 -8.52
N ASP A 62 2.16 13.37 -8.68
CA ASP A 62 3.24 14.33 -8.97
C ASP A 62 4.36 14.33 -7.92
N VAL A 63 4.01 14.08 -6.65
CA VAL A 63 5.00 13.94 -5.57
C VAL A 63 6.01 12.83 -5.84
N LEU A 64 5.59 11.71 -6.43
CA LEU A 64 6.46 10.59 -6.80
C LEU A 64 7.36 10.92 -8.01
N ARG A 65 7.03 11.98 -8.75
CA ARG A 65 7.79 12.47 -9.91
C ARG A 65 8.69 13.67 -9.58
N SER A 66 8.62 14.18 -8.36
CA SER A 66 9.29 15.41 -7.94
C SER A 66 10.80 15.27 -7.69
N GLY A 67 11.27 14.04 -7.41
CA GLY A 67 12.64 13.79 -6.95
C GLY A 67 12.92 14.23 -5.51
N ASP A 68 11.92 14.79 -4.80
CA ASP A 68 12.05 15.18 -3.41
C ASP A 68 11.83 13.97 -2.50
N HIS A 69 12.93 13.36 -2.06
CA HIS A 69 12.90 12.17 -1.20
C HIS A 69 12.14 12.39 0.11
N GLY A 70 12.19 13.59 0.68
CA GLY A 70 11.47 13.91 1.92
C GLY A 70 9.96 13.95 1.71
N ARG A 71 9.51 14.62 0.65
CA ARG A 71 8.08 14.64 0.28
C ARG A 71 7.57 13.26 -0.13
N ILE A 72 8.39 12.47 -0.82
CA ILE A 72 8.06 11.10 -1.19
C ILE A 72 7.89 10.25 0.08
N ALA A 73 8.85 10.27 1.01
CA ALA A 73 8.75 9.52 2.27
C ALA A 73 7.53 9.91 3.10
N ARG A 74 7.25 11.22 3.20
CA ARG A 74 6.06 11.75 3.88
C ARG A 74 4.76 11.24 3.25
N TRP A 75 4.66 11.32 1.92
CA TRP A 75 3.48 10.84 1.18
C TRP A 75 3.29 9.32 1.34
N ARG A 76 4.39 8.56 1.22
CA ARG A 76 4.45 7.12 1.44
C ARG A 76 3.91 6.72 2.81
N ARG A 77 4.36 7.41 3.87
CA ARG A 77 3.89 7.20 5.25
C ARG A 77 2.39 7.49 5.40
N ALA A 78 1.95 8.63 4.88
CA ALA A 78 0.56 9.03 4.90
C ALA A 78 -0.36 8.00 4.22
N MET A 79 0.04 7.46 3.07
CA MET A 79 -0.73 6.45 2.34
C MET A 79 -0.79 5.10 3.07
N ALA A 80 0.33 4.67 3.65
CA ALA A 80 0.38 3.46 4.50
C ALA A 80 -0.60 3.57 5.68
N LEU A 81 -0.59 4.72 6.38
CA LEU A 81 -1.53 5.01 7.47
C LEU A 81 -2.98 5.00 6.98
N ALA A 82 -3.29 5.75 5.92
CA ALA A 82 -4.65 5.85 5.38
C ALA A 82 -5.20 4.47 4.99
N ARG A 83 -4.40 3.66 4.29
CA ARG A 83 -4.76 2.29 3.90
C ARG A 83 -4.94 1.38 5.11
N THR A 84 -4.05 1.46 6.10
CA THR A 84 -4.16 0.66 7.32
C THR A 84 -5.43 0.99 8.09
N ILE A 85 -5.78 2.28 8.22
CA ILE A 85 -7.02 2.72 8.88
C ILE A 85 -8.26 2.17 8.17
N ALA A 86 -8.25 2.17 6.83
CA ALA A 86 -9.38 1.69 6.03
C ALA A 86 -9.51 0.15 6.04
N ASP A 87 -8.41 -0.56 5.81
CA ASP A 87 -8.44 -2.01 5.56
C ASP A 87 -8.17 -2.86 6.82
N ARG A 88 -7.39 -2.34 7.78
CA ARG A 88 -6.91 -3.06 8.97
C ARG A 88 -6.82 -2.15 10.22
N PRO A 89 -7.94 -1.55 10.65
CA PRO A 89 -7.96 -0.64 11.80
C PRO A 89 -7.46 -1.31 13.09
N ASP A 90 -7.60 -2.63 13.21
CA ASP A 90 -7.07 -3.44 14.31
C ASP A 90 -5.56 -3.29 14.50
N LEU A 91 -4.80 -3.05 13.41
CA LEU A 91 -3.36 -2.80 13.50
C LEU A 91 -3.04 -1.44 14.12
N ILE A 92 -3.88 -0.43 13.87
CA ILE A 92 -3.73 0.89 14.51
C ILE A 92 -4.05 0.78 16.01
N GLU A 93 -5.08 0.03 16.37
CA GLU A 93 -5.42 -0.24 17.77
C GLU A 93 -4.29 -0.98 18.49
N ALA A 94 -3.71 -2.02 17.86
CA ALA A 94 -2.59 -2.77 18.41
C ALA A 94 -1.32 -1.92 18.63
N ARG A 95 -1.14 -0.86 17.84
CA ARG A 95 -0.07 0.15 18.01
C ARG A 95 -0.36 1.16 19.14
N GLY A 96 -1.55 1.14 19.73
CA GLY A 96 -1.98 2.11 20.74
C GLY A 96 -2.59 3.38 20.16
N GLY A 97 -3.02 3.35 18.89
CA GLY A 97 -3.58 4.50 18.17
C GLY A 97 -2.57 5.23 17.29
N LEU A 98 -3.01 6.35 16.72
CA LEU A 98 -2.17 7.24 15.90
C LEU A 98 -1.54 8.33 16.78
N SER A 99 -0.26 8.62 16.56
CA SER A 99 0.38 9.80 17.15
C SER A 99 -0.18 11.10 16.56
N ASP A 100 0.05 12.23 17.22
CA ASP A 100 -0.39 13.55 16.72
C ASP A 100 0.20 13.87 15.34
N GLU A 101 1.45 13.45 15.08
CA GLU A 101 2.10 13.61 13.78
C GLU A 101 1.42 12.74 12.71
N GLU A 102 1.09 11.49 13.04
CA GLU A 102 0.39 10.58 12.14
C GLU A 102 -1.04 11.06 11.83
N GLN A 103 -1.74 11.62 12.82
CA GLN A 103 -3.05 12.24 12.62
C GLN A 103 -2.99 13.41 11.65
N ALA A 104 -1.99 14.29 11.81
CA ALA A 104 -1.77 15.41 10.90
C ALA A 104 -1.44 14.93 9.47
N LEU A 105 -0.62 13.87 9.35
CA LEU A 105 -0.29 13.26 8.05
C LEU A 105 -1.52 12.69 7.33
N VAL A 106 -2.37 11.97 8.05
CA VAL A 106 -3.61 11.40 7.48
C VAL A 106 -4.56 12.52 7.04
N GLN A 107 -4.66 13.60 7.82
CA GLN A 107 -5.49 14.73 7.44
C GLN A 107 -4.98 15.43 6.18
N GLU A 108 -3.67 15.68 6.08
CA GLU A 108 -3.03 16.22 4.87
C GLU A 108 -3.29 15.33 3.64
N ALA A 109 -3.24 14.00 3.82
CA ALA A 109 -3.46 13.05 2.74
C ALA A 109 -4.91 13.07 2.21
N ARG A 110 -5.89 13.20 3.11
CA ARG A 110 -7.32 13.31 2.76
C ARG A 110 -7.63 14.54 1.94
N GLU A 111 -6.86 15.60 2.12
CA GLU A 111 -7.02 16.85 1.38
C GLU A 111 -6.37 16.80 -0.01
N GLN A 112 -5.58 15.76 -0.31
CA GLN A 112 -5.01 15.60 -1.64
C GLN A 112 -6.08 15.08 -2.62
N PRO A 113 -6.35 15.82 -3.71
CA PRO A 113 -7.42 15.50 -4.66
C PRO A 113 -7.16 14.22 -5.48
N LEU A 114 -6.02 13.58 -5.27
CA LEU A 114 -5.63 12.34 -5.91
C LEU A 114 -6.29 11.13 -5.27
N LEU A 115 -7.06 11.20 -4.18
CA LEU A 115 -7.58 9.98 -3.56
C LEU A 115 -9.06 9.79 -3.89
N GLU A 116 -9.37 8.74 -4.66
CA GLU A 116 -10.71 8.18 -4.77
C GLU A 116 -10.82 7.01 -3.78
N ASP A 117 -11.82 7.08 -2.90
CA ASP A 117 -12.21 5.96 -2.05
C ASP A 117 -13.11 5.04 -2.88
N THR A 118 -12.54 3.94 -3.38
CA THR A 118 -13.28 2.88 -4.07
C THR A 118 -13.39 1.68 -3.15
N GLY A 119 -14.31 1.77 -2.18
CA GLY A 119 -14.66 0.65 -1.31
C GLY A 119 -13.55 0.24 -0.35
N GLY A 120 -12.81 1.20 0.22
CA GLY A 120 -11.72 0.96 1.17
C GLY A 120 -10.33 1.05 0.56
N HIS A 121 -10.22 1.03 -0.77
CA HIS A 121 -8.96 1.21 -1.46
C HIS A 121 -8.77 2.64 -1.93
N VAL A 122 -7.58 3.17 -1.63
CA VAL A 122 -7.21 4.57 -1.81
C VAL A 122 -6.31 4.67 -3.06
N TYR A 123 -6.89 5.08 -4.20
CA TYR A 123 -6.20 5.15 -5.50
C TYR A 123 -6.13 6.58 -6.06
N PRO A 124 -5.12 6.90 -6.91
CA PRO A 124 -4.99 8.17 -7.64
C PRO A 124 -6.27 8.50 -8.41
N ARG A 125 -6.86 9.69 -8.36
CA ARG A 125 -8.04 9.95 -9.22
C ARG A 125 -7.67 9.93 -10.70
N PRO A 126 -8.54 9.39 -11.56
CA PRO A 126 -8.34 9.51 -13.00
C PRO A 126 -8.36 10.97 -13.43
N SER A 127 -7.62 11.31 -14.49
CA SER A 127 -7.65 12.64 -15.09
C SER A 127 -9.05 12.97 -15.59
N ALA A 128 -9.45 14.24 -15.47
CA ALA A 128 -10.82 14.76 -15.70
C ALA A 128 -11.37 14.64 -17.15
N GLY A 129 -10.83 13.73 -17.96
CA GLY A 129 -11.27 13.44 -19.33
C GLY A 129 -11.35 11.95 -19.68
N SER A 130 -11.24 11.03 -18.70
CA SER A 130 -11.28 9.59 -18.95
C SER A 130 -12.65 8.93 -18.71
N THR A 131 -13.72 9.70 -18.48
CA THR A 131 -15.09 9.22 -18.64
C THR A 131 -15.39 9.02 -20.13
N SER A 132 -14.85 7.96 -20.70
CA SER A 132 -15.21 7.47 -22.04
C SER A 132 -15.11 5.95 -22.05
N GLU A 133 -16.29 5.33 -21.91
CA GLU A 133 -16.65 4.03 -22.45
C GLU A 133 -15.85 2.81 -21.99
N GLU A 134 -16.29 2.20 -20.88
CA GLU A 134 -16.34 0.73 -20.82
C GLU A 134 -17.80 0.28 -21.04
N SER A 135 -18.28 0.59 -22.25
CA SER A 135 -19.42 -0.11 -22.85
C SER A 135 -18.86 -1.32 -23.60
N SER A 136 -19.16 -2.50 -23.05
CA SER A 136 -19.22 -3.80 -23.74
C SER A 136 -18.00 -4.27 -24.55
N ALA A 137 -17.39 -5.36 -24.08
CA ALA A 137 -17.48 -6.70 -24.69
C ALA A 137 -16.14 -7.47 -24.63
N PRO A 138 -16.13 -8.81 -24.75
CA PRO A 138 -17.12 -9.83 -24.37
C PRO A 138 -16.65 -10.72 -23.21
#